data_AF-A0A0W8IQ57-F1
#
_entry.id   AF-A0A0W8IQ57-F1
#
_cell.length_a   1.000
_cell.length_b   1.000
_cell.length_c   1.000
_cell.angle_alpha   90.00
_cell.angle_beta   90.00
_cell.angle_gamma   90.00
#
_symmetry.space_group_name_H-M   'P 1'
#
loop_
_entity.id
_entity.type
_entity.pdbx_description
1 polymer ?
#
loop_
_entity_poly.entity_id
_entity_poly.type
_entity_poly.pdbx_seq_one_letter_code
_entity_poly.pdbx_strand_id
1 'polypeptide(L)' 'MSVRYALPADDASGLPLTDALGELLAADEESVTVRTRRGDVLIGAGAVRAARVVPPAPPRRRPRRD' A
#
# COMPACT_ATOMS: atom_id res chain seq x y z
N MET A 1 -0.62 7.58 -0.05
CA MET A 1 0.36 6.83 0.76
C MET A 1 0.40 5.35 0.33
N SER A 2 1.39 4.62 0.82
CA SER A 2 1.58 3.17 0.65
C SER A 2 1.66 2.53 2.03
N VAL A 3 0.82 1.53 2.28
CA VAL A 3 0.89 0.70 3.49
C VAL A 3 1.15 -0.74 3.09
N ARG A 4 2.32 -1.23 3.46
CA ARG A 4 2.69 -2.63 3.28
C ARG A 4 2.22 -3.45 4.47
N TYR A 5 1.53 -4.55 4.20
CA TYR A 5 1.04 -5.45 5.23
C TYR A 5 1.21 -6.92 4.85
N ALA A 6 1.24 -7.78 5.86
CA ALA A 6 1.32 -9.22 5.70
C ALA A 6 -0.03 -9.80 5.24
N LEU A 7 0.04 -10.71 4.30
CA LEU A 7 -1.10 -11.52 3.89
C LEU A 7 -1.16 -12.80 4.74
N PRO A 8 -2.35 -13.41 4.89
CA PRO A 8 -2.49 -14.76 5.42
C PRO A 8 -1.62 -15.76 4.64
N ALA A 9 -1.14 -16.79 5.31
CA ALA A 9 -0.24 -17.78 4.70
C ALA A 9 -0.91 -18.57 3.55
N ASP A 10 -2.24 -18.65 3.57
CA ASP A 10 -3.10 -19.33 2.60
C ASP A 10 -3.72 -18.37 1.58
N ASP A 11 -3.25 -17.12 1.50
CA ASP A 11 -3.74 -16.16 0.51
C ASP A 11 -3.52 -16.66 -0.93
N ALA A 12 -4.54 -16.48 -1.77
CA ALA A 12 -4.57 -17.00 -3.14
C ALA A 12 -3.47 -16.43 -4.05
N SER A 13 -2.87 -15.28 -3.70
CA SER A 13 -1.74 -14.72 -4.45
C SER A 13 -0.44 -15.49 -4.23
N GLY A 14 -0.34 -16.28 -3.15
CA GLY A 14 0.90 -16.95 -2.74
C GLY A 14 2.03 -16.00 -2.29
N LEU A 15 1.73 -14.70 -2.10
CA LEU A 15 2.69 -13.69 -1.68
C LEU A 15 2.61 -13.46 -0.17
N PRO A 16 3.74 -13.25 0.53
CA PRO A 16 3.73 -13.02 1.97
C PRO A 16 3.30 -11.58 2.35
N LEU A 17 3.43 -10.62 1.43
CA LEU A 17 3.20 -9.20 1.67
C LEU A 17 2.51 -8.57 0.46
N THR A 18 1.74 -7.52 0.72
CA THR A 18 1.17 -6.65 -0.31
C THR A 18 1.12 -5.20 0.15
N ASP A 19 0.82 -4.29 -0.78
CA ASP A 19 0.74 -2.84 -0.53
C ASP A 19 -0.67 -2.31 -0.83
N ALA A 20 -1.29 -1.62 0.13
CA ALA A 20 -2.45 -0.77 -0.08
C ALA A 20 -2.00 0.64 -0.48
N LEU A 21 -2.46 1.11 -1.65
CA LEU A 21 -2.10 2.40 -2.22
C LEU A 21 -3.32 3.31 -2.29
N GLY A 22 -3.25 4.45 -1.61
CA GLY A 22 -4.39 5.37 -1.55
C GLY A 22 -4.29 6.43 -0.47
N GLU A 23 -5.43 6.96 -0.06
CA GLU A 23 -5.56 7.95 1.00
C GLU A 23 -5.70 7.27 2.37
N LEU A 24 -5.04 7.80 3.39
CA LEU A 24 -5.24 7.34 4.77
C LEU A 24 -6.53 7.94 5.32
N LEU A 25 -7.48 7.10 5.71
CA LEU A 25 -8.72 7.57 6.33
C LEU A 25 -8.65 7.54 7.86
N ALA A 26 -8.08 6.46 8.42
CA ALA A 26 -7.96 6.26 9.85
C ALA A 26 -6.74 5.39 10.17
N ALA A 27 -6.11 5.66 11.31
CA ALA A 27 -5.07 4.82 11.89
C ALA A 27 -5.17 4.92 13.41
N ASP A 28 -5.31 3.76 14.06
CA ASP A 28 -5.37 3.59 15.50
C ASP A 28 -4.59 2.33 15.91
N GLU A 29 -4.70 1.95 17.18
CA GLU A 29 -3.97 0.81 17.75
C GLU A 29 -4.44 -0.55 17.21
N GLU A 30 -5.68 -0.62 16.70
CA GLU A 30 -6.27 -1.86 16.19
C GLU A 30 -6.06 -1.99 14.68
N SER A 31 -6.14 -0.88 13.95
CA SER A 31 -6.24 -0.92 12.49
C SER A 31 -5.75 0.33 11.76
N VAL A 32 -5.53 0.16 10.45
CA VAL A 32 -5.26 1.21 9.48
C VAL A 32 -6.24 1.05 8.32
N THR A 33 -6.97 2.11 7.98
CA THR A 33 -7.91 2.12 6.84
C THR A 33 -7.37 2.99 5.71
N VAL A 34 -7.28 2.40 4.51
CA VAL A 34 -6.80 3.07 3.30
C VAL A 34 -7.88 3.07 2.23
N ARG A 35 -8.30 4.26 1.76
CA ARG A 35 -9.16 4.40 0.58
C ARG A 35 -8.34 4.14 -0.66
N THR A 36 -8.54 2.98 -1.28
CA THR A 36 -7.91 2.63 -2.57
C THR A 36 -8.86 2.87 -3.74
N ARG A 37 -8.37 2.75 -4.97
CA ARG A 37 -9.21 2.84 -6.17
C ARG A 37 -10.25 1.71 -6.30
N ARG A 38 -10.06 0.60 -5.59
CA ARG A 38 -10.96 -0.57 -5.63
C ARG A 38 -11.90 -0.65 -4.41
N GLY A 39 -11.88 0.37 -3.55
CA GLY A 39 -12.59 0.38 -2.27
C GLY A 39 -11.66 0.56 -1.08
N ASP A 40 -12.24 0.58 0.11
CA ASP A 40 -11.48 0.67 1.35
C ASP A 40 -10.82 -0.65 1.68
N VAL A 41 -9.57 -0.57 2.14
CA VAL A 41 -8.84 -1.70 2.69
C VAL A 41 -8.62 -1.42 4.17
N LEU A 42 -9.19 -2.29 5.00
CA LEU A 42 -8.97 -2.33 6.45
C LEU A 42 -7.83 -3.31 6.74
N ILE A 43 -6.79 -2.83 7.42
CA ILE A 43 -5.58 -3.59 7.73
C ILE A 43 -5.43 -3.63 9.24
N GLY A 44 -5.35 -4.82 9.85
CA GLY A 44 -5.04 -4.93 11.27
C GLY A 44 -3.64 -4.39 11.58
N ALA A 45 -3.49 -3.60 12.65
CA ALA A 45 -2.24 -2.93 13.00
C ALA A 45 -1.05 -3.89 13.12
N GLY A 46 -1.27 -5.09 13.67
CA GLY A 46 -0.24 -6.14 13.79
C GLY A 46 0.26 -6.72 12.45
N ALA A 47 -0.48 -6.54 11.36
CA ALA A 47 -0.08 -6.97 10.02
C ALA A 47 0.76 -5.93 9.28
N VAL A 48 0.73 -4.66 9.71
CA VAL A 48 1.46 -3.56 9.05
C VAL A 48 2.97 -3.75 9.22
N ARG A 49 3.70 -3.62 8.11
CA ARG A 49 5.17 -3.74 8.07
C ARG A 49 5.87 -2.45 7.71
N ALA A 50 5.24 -1.61 6.90
CA ALA A 50 5.76 -0.29 6.58
C ALA A 50 4.62 0.62 6.12
N ALA A 51 4.68 1.89 6.51
CA ALA A 51 3.82 2.93 5.97
C ALA A 51 4.71 4.08 5.47
N ARG A 52 4.44 4.59 4.26
CA ARG A 52 5.14 5.75 3.73
C ARG A 52 4.26 6.58 2.82
N VAL A 53 4.54 7.87 2.75
CA VAL A 53 4.02 8.71 1.65
C VAL A 53 4.68 8.25 0.35
N VAL A 54 3.88 8.10 -0.71
CA VAL A 54 4.41 7.74 -2.03
C VAL A 54 5.08 8.98 -2.61
N PRO A 55 6.35 8.90 -3.02
CA PRO A 55 7.01 10.05 -3.65
C PRO A 55 6.31 10.43 -4.95
N PRO A 56 6.34 11.71 -5.36
CA PRO A 56 5.81 12.14 -6.65
C PRO A 56 6.51 11.37 -7.78
N ALA A 57 5.79 11.15 -8.89
CA ALA A 57 6.33 10.43 -10.02
C ALA A 57 7.61 11.12 -10.54
N PRO A 58 8.69 10.36 -10.80
CA PRO A 58 9.92 10.96 -11.30
C PRO A 58 9.69 11.66 -12.64
N PRO A 59 10.45 12.74 -12.95
CA PRO A 59 10.32 13.47 -14.20
C PRO A 59 10.54 12.54 -15.40
N ARG A 60 9.74 12.73 -16.46
CA ARG A 60 9.83 11.92 -17.67
C ARG A 60 11.21 12.08 -18.32
N ARG A 61 11.88 10.97 -18.64
CA ARG A 61 13.12 10.99 -19.44
C ARG A 61 12.81 11.53 -20.83
N ARG A 62 13.72 12.35 -21.38
CA ARG A 62 13.65 12.78 -22.78
C ARG A 62 13.75 11.57 -23.72
N PRO A 63 13.08 11.58 -24.88
CA PRO A 63 13.26 10.55 -25.90
C PRO A 63 14.74 10.42 -26.26
N ARG A 64 15.20 9.19 -26.52
CA ARG A 64 16.51 9.00 -27.14
C ARG A 64 16.45 9.63 -28.54
N ARG A 65 17.38 10.54 -28.83
CA ARG A 65 17.63 10.98 -30.20
C ARG A 65 18.59 9.97 -30.81
N ASP A 66 18.22 9.46 -31.98
CA ASP A 66 19.13 8.72 -32.86
C ASP A 66 20.15 9.67 -33.50
#